data_AF-A0A7W7VFF0-F1
#
_entry.id   AF-A0A7W7VFF0-F1
#
_cell.length_a   1.000
_cell.length_b   1.000
_cell.length_c   1.000
_cell.angle_alpha   90.00
_cell.angle_beta   90.00
_cell.angle_gamma   90.00
#
_symmetry.space_group_name_H-M   'P 1'
#
loop_
_entity.id
_entity.type
_entity.pdbx_description
1 polymer ?
#
loop_
_entity_poly.entity_id
_entity_poly.type
_entity_poly.pdbx_seq_one_letter_code
_entity_poly.pdbx_strand_id
1 'polypeptide(L)'
;MKHTDLTRAGAYGAAACAAAYGSMKLAQALGANALADKDPLPPALRDRLLARDPFFVASHWILAGLAAVGVLVALTAVRPRDTVVPRRLLGALTWTLGILMIARALGAVGFGFVGDILVLTGARPLPPGIAHTLARWDLMLWSPFFLLWGVCWTLTGRRLRTANRDEKPPSPPITTKPTNHENVNPTPTRAGLS
;
A
#
# COMPACT_ATOMS: atom_id res chain seq x y z
N MET A 1 16.37 -12.07 -15.54
CA MET A 1 14.90 -11.96 -15.32
C MET A 1 14.44 -10.60 -15.80
N LYS A 2 13.36 -10.51 -16.59
CA LYS A 2 12.91 -9.22 -17.15
C LYS A 2 12.20 -8.40 -16.07
N HIS A 3 12.30 -7.07 -16.11
CA HIS A 3 11.71 -6.16 -15.11
C HIS A 3 10.18 -6.36 -14.91
N THR A 4 9.51 -6.94 -15.91
CA THR A 4 8.11 -7.37 -15.89
C THR A 4 7.83 -8.55 -14.96
N ASP A 5 8.80 -9.43 -14.72
CA ASP A 5 8.66 -10.61 -13.86
C ASP A 5 8.67 -10.20 -12.38
N LEU A 6 9.60 -9.31 -12.02
CA LEU A 6 9.74 -8.79 -10.64
C LEU A 6 8.51 -8.03 -10.17
N THR A 7 7.85 -7.29 -11.08
CA THR A 7 6.66 -6.51 -10.73
C THR A 7 5.39 -7.36 -10.59
N ARG A 8 5.28 -8.48 -11.33
CA ARG A 8 4.23 -9.48 -11.10
C ARG A 8 4.47 -10.25 -9.81
N ALA A 9 5.72 -10.59 -9.51
CA ALA A 9 6.10 -11.18 -8.24
C ALA A 9 5.70 -10.29 -7.05
N GLY A 10 5.75 -8.96 -7.19
CA GLY A 10 5.24 -8.02 -6.19
C GLY A 10 3.75 -8.21 -5.85
N ALA A 11 2.89 -8.40 -6.86
CA ALA A 11 1.46 -8.60 -6.65
C ALA A 11 1.15 -9.96 -6.00
N TYR A 12 1.81 -11.03 -6.47
CA TYR A 12 1.69 -12.35 -5.83
C TYR A 12 2.24 -12.36 -4.41
N GLY A 13 3.36 -11.68 -4.16
CA GLY A 13 3.93 -11.51 -2.82
C GLY A 13 2.97 -10.76 -1.90
N ALA A 14 2.36 -9.67 -2.37
CA ALA A 14 1.38 -8.92 -1.60
C ALA A 14 0.14 -9.78 -1.26
N ALA A 15 -0.34 -10.60 -2.21
CA ALA A 15 -1.43 -11.54 -1.99
C ALA A 15 -1.05 -12.63 -0.99
N ALA A 16 0.15 -13.22 -1.11
CA ALA A 16 0.62 -14.26 -0.20
C ALA A 16 0.79 -13.73 1.23
N CYS A 17 1.39 -12.55 1.40
CA CYS A 17 1.51 -11.90 2.71
C CYS A 17 0.14 -11.55 3.29
N ALA A 18 -0.78 -11.01 2.49
CA ALA A 18 -2.14 -10.71 2.94
C ALA A 18 -2.89 -11.98 3.37
N ALA A 19 -2.79 -13.07 2.60
CA ALA A 19 -3.39 -14.35 2.94
C ALA A 19 -2.79 -14.95 4.21
N ALA A 20 -1.46 -14.91 4.37
CA ALA A 20 -0.78 -15.39 5.57
C ALA A 20 -1.21 -14.62 6.82
N TYR A 21 -1.22 -13.29 6.75
CA TYR A 21 -1.65 -12.44 7.86
C TYR A 21 -3.14 -12.62 8.18
N GLY A 22 -3.99 -12.65 7.15
CA GLY A 22 -5.42 -12.88 7.29
C GLY A 22 -5.75 -14.25 7.89
N SER A 23 -5.04 -15.30 7.47
CA SER A 23 -5.21 -16.66 8.02
C SER A 23 -4.85 -16.71 9.49
N MET A 24 -3.78 -16.03 9.90
CA MET A 24 -3.42 -15.91 11.31
C MET A 24 -4.52 -15.17 12.09
N LYS A 25 -5.02 -14.02 11.59
CA LYS A 25 -6.08 -13.26 12.25
C LYS A 25 -7.40 -14.04 12.32
N LEU A 26 -7.71 -14.83 11.29
CA LEU A 26 -8.85 -15.73 11.28
C LEU A 26 -8.69 -16.86 12.31
N ALA A 27 -7.51 -17.48 12.39
CA ALA A 27 -7.21 -18.51 13.39
C ALA A 27 -7.36 -17.96 14.82
N GLN A 28 -6.89 -16.73 15.07
CA GLN A 28 -7.08 -16.02 16.33
C GLN A 28 -8.56 -15.73 16.60
N ALA A 29 -9.35 -15.32 15.59
CA ALA A 29 -10.80 -15.13 15.72
C ALA A 29 -11.54 -16.43 16.05
N LEU A 30 -11.05 -17.57 15.56
CA LEU A 30 -11.57 -18.91 15.83
C LEU A 30 -11.14 -19.45 17.21
N GLY A 31 -10.24 -18.76 17.92
CA GLY A 31 -9.79 -19.10 19.27
C GLY A 31 -8.43 -19.79 19.34
N ALA A 32 -7.67 -19.88 18.24
CA ALA A 32 -6.30 -20.37 18.26
C ALA A 32 -5.35 -19.28 18.80
N ASN A 33 -5.05 -19.35 20.10
CA ASN A 33 -4.26 -18.32 20.80
C ASN A 33 -2.73 -18.57 20.77
N ALA A 34 -2.26 -19.62 20.10
CA ALA A 34 -0.84 -19.99 20.09
C ALA A 34 0.09 -18.88 19.55
N LEU A 35 -0.37 -18.08 18.57
CA LEU A 35 0.35 -16.88 18.11
C LEU A 35 -0.08 -15.59 18.83
N ALA A 36 -1.23 -15.57 19.50
CA ALA A 36 -1.66 -14.41 20.29
C ALA A 36 -0.72 -14.16 21.49
N ASP A 37 -0.13 -15.23 22.04
CA ASP A 37 0.94 -15.14 23.06
C ASP A 37 2.24 -14.48 22.56
N LYS A 38 2.40 -14.32 21.24
CA LYS A 38 3.56 -13.68 20.59
C LYS A 38 3.22 -12.36 19.91
N ASP A 39 1.94 -11.99 19.86
CA ASP A 39 1.51 -10.68 19.40
C ASP A 39 1.87 -9.63 20.48
N PRO A 40 2.19 -8.38 20.08
CA PRO A 40 2.54 -7.30 20.99
C PRO A 40 1.30 -6.77 21.74
N LEU A 41 0.68 -7.62 22.56
CA LEU A 41 -0.52 -7.30 23.33
C LEU A 41 -0.19 -7.14 24.82
N PRO A 42 -0.62 -6.03 25.47
CA PRO A 42 -0.53 -5.85 26.91
C PRO A 42 -1.19 -7.00 27.70
N PRO A 43 -0.74 -7.36 28.92
CA PRO A 43 -1.28 -8.46 29.71
C PRO A 43 -2.76 -8.28 30.05
N ALA A 44 -3.25 -7.04 30.18
CA ALA A 44 -4.69 -6.76 30.34
C ALA A 44 -5.55 -7.15 29.12
N LEU A 45 -4.94 -7.24 27.93
CA LEU A 45 -5.59 -7.72 26.71
C LEU A 45 -5.54 -9.26 26.61
N ARG A 46 -4.58 -9.91 27.28
CA ARG A 46 -4.49 -11.37 27.43
C ARG A 46 -5.65 -11.92 28.27
N ASP A 47 -6.01 -11.23 29.34
CA ASP A 47 -7.18 -11.58 30.17
C ASP A 47 -8.50 -11.36 29.42
N ARG A 48 -8.59 -10.34 28.55
CA ARG A 48 -9.75 -10.12 27.66
C ARG A 48 -9.86 -11.16 26.54
N LEU A 49 -8.73 -11.67 26.05
CA LEU A 49 -8.64 -12.79 25.10
C LEU A 49 -9.15 -14.09 25.73
N LEU A 50 -8.76 -14.36 26.98
CA LEU A 50 -9.24 -15.50 27.77
C LEU A 50 -10.72 -15.35 28.16
N ALA A 51 -11.21 -14.10 28.32
CA ALA A 51 -12.62 -13.79 28.55
C ALA A 51 -13.47 -13.72 27.28
N ARG A 52 -12.89 -13.93 26.08
CA ARG A 52 -13.58 -13.81 24.78
C ARG A 52 -14.31 -12.48 24.60
N ASP A 53 -13.68 -11.37 25.01
CA ASP A 53 -14.24 -10.02 24.88
C ASP A 53 -14.71 -9.79 23.41
N PRO A 54 -16.00 -9.55 23.17
CA PRO A 54 -16.58 -9.52 21.83
C PRO A 54 -15.95 -8.43 20.94
N PHE A 55 -15.45 -7.34 21.53
CA PHE A 55 -14.71 -6.31 20.79
C PHE A 55 -13.39 -6.82 20.23
N PHE A 56 -12.70 -7.68 21.00
CA PHE A 56 -11.42 -8.24 20.59
C PHE A 56 -11.61 -9.24 19.45
N VAL A 57 -12.58 -10.15 19.58
CA VAL A 57 -12.93 -11.12 18.51
C VAL A 57 -13.41 -10.39 17.24
N ALA A 58 -14.27 -9.37 17.38
CA ALA A 58 -14.73 -8.56 16.25
C ALA A 58 -13.56 -7.91 15.49
N SER A 59 -12.56 -7.39 16.20
CA SER A 59 -11.37 -6.79 15.55
C SER A 59 -10.58 -7.79 14.70
N HIS A 60 -10.49 -9.06 15.13
CA HIS A 60 -9.81 -10.12 14.39
C HIS A 60 -10.58 -10.49 13.12
N TRP A 61 -11.91 -10.56 13.21
CA TRP A 61 -12.77 -10.74 12.05
C TRP A 61 -12.66 -9.59 11.05
N ILE A 62 -12.62 -8.35 11.53
CA ILE A 62 -12.44 -7.16 10.67
C ILE A 62 -11.09 -7.23 9.96
N LEU A 63 -10.01 -7.55 10.68
CA LEU A 63 -8.67 -7.67 10.09
C LEU A 63 -8.57 -8.83 9.10
N ALA A 64 -9.20 -9.98 9.39
CA ALA A 64 -9.27 -11.10 8.45
C ALA A 64 -10.05 -10.71 7.17
N GLY A 65 -11.18 -10.02 7.33
CA GLY A 65 -11.95 -9.48 6.21
C GLY A 65 -11.15 -8.49 5.37
N LEU A 66 -10.43 -7.55 6.01
CA LEU A 66 -9.59 -6.59 5.32
C LEU A 66 -8.43 -7.27 4.58
N ALA A 67 -7.85 -8.32 5.16
CA ALA A 67 -6.83 -9.12 4.51
C ALA A 67 -7.38 -9.85 3.26
N ALA A 68 -8.59 -10.41 3.33
CA ALA A 68 -9.25 -11.00 2.18
C ALA A 68 -9.48 -9.98 1.05
N VAL A 69 -9.94 -8.76 1.40
CA VAL A 69 -10.04 -7.65 0.44
C VAL A 69 -8.66 -7.33 -0.15
N GLY A 70 -7.61 -7.31 0.67
CA GLY A 70 -6.23 -7.13 0.23
C GLY A 70 -5.79 -8.18 -0.79
N VAL A 71 -6.11 -9.46 -0.59
CA VAL A 71 -5.84 -10.54 -1.55
C VAL A 71 -6.55 -10.26 -2.87
N LEU A 72 -7.84 -9.91 -2.83
CA LEU A 72 -8.61 -9.58 -4.04
C LEU A 72 -8.01 -8.38 -4.78
N VAL A 73 -7.61 -7.33 -4.07
CA VAL A 73 -6.95 -6.15 -4.65
C VAL A 73 -5.61 -6.52 -5.29
N ALA A 74 -4.82 -7.38 -4.64
CA ALA A 74 -3.54 -7.85 -5.18
C ALA A 74 -3.74 -8.70 -6.46
N LEU A 75 -4.73 -9.60 -6.47
CA LEU A 75 -5.04 -10.45 -7.61
C LEU A 75 -5.62 -9.66 -8.80
N THR A 76 -6.53 -8.73 -8.53
CA THR A 76 -7.04 -7.81 -9.58
C THR A 76 -5.91 -6.95 -10.16
N ALA A 77 -4.90 -6.60 -9.37
CA ALA A 77 -3.73 -5.89 -9.86
C ALA A 77 -2.86 -6.72 -10.82
N VAL A 78 -2.95 -8.06 -10.85
CA VAL A 78 -2.20 -8.92 -11.79
C VAL A 78 -2.68 -8.71 -13.23
N ARG A 79 -4.00 -8.70 -13.46
CA ARG A 79 -4.65 -8.49 -14.77
C ARG A 79 -5.57 -7.25 -14.77
N PRO A 80 -5.01 -6.03 -14.74
CA PRO A 80 -5.79 -4.81 -14.62
C PRO A 80 -6.57 -4.41 -15.89
N ARG A 81 -6.45 -5.16 -17.00
CA ARG A 81 -7.17 -4.88 -18.26
C ARG A 81 -8.56 -5.53 -18.31
N ASP A 82 -8.77 -6.59 -17.53
CA ASP A 82 -10.02 -7.37 -17.56
C ASP A 82 -10.94 -7.01 -16.38
N THR A 83 -10.58 -5.99 -15.58
CA THR A 83 -11.27 -5.64 -14.33
C THR A 83 -12.07 -4.35 -14.46
N VAL A 84 -13.28 -4.35 -13.90
CA VAL A 84 -14.19 -3.19 -13.82
C VAL A 84 -13.63 -2.06 -12.95
N VAL A 85 -12.64 -2.34 -12.09
CA VAL A 85 -12.10 -1.37 -11.13
C VAL A 85 -11.14 -0.38 -11.79
N PRO A 86 -11.31 0.95 -11.58
CA PRO A 86 -10.44 1.94 -12.18
C PRO A 86 -9.00 1.83 -11.66
N ARG A 87 -8.03 1.81 -12.59
CA ARG A 87 -6.60 1.63 -12.30
C ARG A 87 -6.03 2.67 -11.33
N ARG A 88 -6.61 3.87 -11.30
CA ARG A 88 -6.23 4.94 -10.36
C ARG A 88 -6.57 4.57 -8.92
N LEU A 89 -7.73 3.98 -8.68
CA LEU A 89 -8.15 3.52 -7.36
C LEU A 89 -7.27 2.36 -6.88
N LEU A 90 -7.00 1.40 -7.76
CA LEU A 90 -6.10 0.28 -7.48
C LEU A 90 -4.67 0.77 -7.17
N GLY A 91 -4.20 1.77 -7.92
CA GLY A 91 -2.94 2.46 -7.66
C GLY A 91 -2.93 3.17 -6.31
N ALA A 92 -3.97 3.93 -5.96
CA ALA A 92 -4.08 4.60 -4.67
C ALA A 92 -4.08 3.60 -3.52
N LEU A 93 -4.89 2.53 -3.60
CA LEU A 93 -4.95 1.48 -2.58
C LEU A 93 -3.60 0.79 -2.37
N THR A 94 -2.93 0.36 -3.45
CA THR A 94 -1.63 -0.32 -3.36
C THR A 94 -0.54 0.60 -2.79
N TRP A 95 -0.55 1.89 -3.12
CA TRP A 95 0.37 2.87 -2.52
C TRP A 95 0.08 3.13 -1.05
N THR A 96 -1.18 3.36 -0.69
CA THR A 96 -1.58 3.61 0.71
C THR A 96 -1.25 2.41 1.59
N LEU A 97 -1.58 1.19 1.15
CA LEU A 97 -1.22 -0.04 1.87
C LEU A 97 0.30 -0.19 1.98
N GLY A 98 1.04 0.03 0.90
CA GLY A 98 2.50 -0.04 0.92
C GLY A 98 3.13 0.94 1.91
N ILE A 99 2.73 2.21 1.87
CA ILE A 99 3.24 3.26 2.78
C ILE A 99 2.88 2.92 4.23
N LEU A 100 1.64 2.51 4.50
CA LEU A 100 1.19 2.16 5.84
C LEU A 100 2.00 1.00 6.43
N MET A 101 2.22 -0.05 5.65
CA MET A 101 3.00 -1.22 6.09
C MET A 101 4.47 -0.87 6.35
N ILE A 102 5.08 -0.04 5.50
CA ILE A 102 6.46 0.44 5.70
C ILE A 102 6.55 1.35 6.94
N ALA A 103 5.60 2.28 7.11
CA ALA A 103 5.56 3.17 8.26
C ALA A 103 5.40 2.37 9.58
N ARG A 104 4.56 1.32 9.57
CA ARG A 104 4.44 0.39 10.70
C ARG A 104 5.73 -0.37 10.94
N ALA A 105 6.38 -0.89 9.91
CA ALA A 105 7.64 -1.62 10.04
C ALA A 105 8.76 -0.75 10.62
N LEU A 106 8.83 0.52 10.25
CA LEU A 106 9.86 1.44 10.74
C LEU A 106 9.60 1.92 12.18
N GLY A 107 8.36 1.86 12.66
CA GLY A 107 8.01 2.29 14.02
C GLY A 107 7.40 3.68 14.12
N ALA A 108 6.92 4.27 13.01
CA ALA A 108 6.25 5.58 13.02
C ALA A 108 4.95 5.61 13.86
N VAL A 109 4.36 4.44 14.13
CA VAL A 109 3.12 4.25 14.91
C VAL A 109 3.42 3.66 16.30
N GLY A 110 4.65 3.79 16.80
CA GLY A 110 5.05 3.41 18.16
C GLY A 110 5.88 2.13 18.28
N PHE A 111 5.56 1.08 17.51
CA PHE A 111 6.29 -0.21 17.46
C PHE A 111 6.74 -0.54 16.04
N GLY A 112 7.91 -1.17 15.91
CA GLY A 112 8.65 -1.38 14.67
C GLY A 112 10.15 -1.21 14.89
N PHE A 113 10.98 -1.32 13.84
CA PHE A 113 12.45 -1.29 13.94
C PHE A 113 13.01 -0.22 14.88
N VAL A 114 12.64 1.05 14.69
CA VAL A 114 13.15 2.16 15.51
C VAL A 114 12.55 2.13 16.92
N GLY A 115 11.25 1.84 17.03
CA GLY A 115 10.55 1.78 18.32
C GLY A 115 11.11 0.69 19.23
N ASP A 116 11.29 -0.52 18.69
CA ASP A 116 11.76 -1.68 19.44
C ASP A 116 13.24 -1.56 19.80
N ILE A 117 14.08 -1.02 18.91
CA ILE A 117 15.49 -0.75 19.22
C ILE A 117 15.60 0.27 20.36
N LEU A 118 14.82 1.36 20.33
CA LEU A 118 14.83 2.37 21.40
C LEU A 118 14.39 1.79 22.76
N VAL A 119 13.42 0.88 22.74
CA VAL A 119 12.96 0.17 23.94
C VAL A 119 14.00 -0.83 24.45
N LEU A 120 14.64 -1.60 23.56
CA LEU A 120 15.63 -2.61 23.93
C LEU A 120 16.97 -2.02 24.36
N THR A 121 17.31 -0.83 23.87
CA THR A 121 18.52 -0.07 24.26
C THR A 121 18.31 0.77 25.52
N GLY A 122 17.10 0.80 26.07
CA GLY A 122 16.76 1.59 27.26
C GLY A 122 16.63 3.09 27.02
N ALA A 123 16.75 3.54 25.76
CA ALA A 123 16.62 4.94 25.37
C ALA A 123 15.17 5.47 25.50
N ARG A 124 14.18 4.56 25.53
CA ARG A 124 12.77 4.88 25.78
C ARG A 124 12.21 4.00 26.90
N PRO A 125 11.49 4.58 27.88
CA PRO A 125 10.86 3.79 28.93
C PRO A 125 9.84 2.82 28.33
N LEU A 126 9.87 1.58 28.82
CA LEU A 126 8.96 0.52 28.42
C LEU A 126 7.53 0.94 28.82
N PRO A 127 6.57 1.03 27.88
CA PRO A 127 5.20 1.33 28.23
C PRO A 127 4.68 0.29 29.24
N PRO A 128 3.91 0.71 30.27
CA PRO A 128 3.44 -0.20 31.30
C PRO A 128 2.61 -1.32 30.67
N GLY A 129 3.01 -2.57 30.94
CA GLY A 129 2.36 -3.77 30.39
C GLY A 129 2.99 -4.34 29.11
N ILE A 130 4.14 -3.87 28.62
CA ILE A 130 4.81 -4.50 27.47
C ILE A 130 6.05 -5.22 27.96
N ALA A 131 6.21 -6.51 27.65
CA ALA A 131 7.42 -7.25 27.99
C ALA A 131 8.53 -6.99 26.95
N HIS A 132 9.80 -6.91 27.37
CA HIS A 132 10.94 -6.85 26.45
C HIS A 132 10.94 -7.99 25.42
N THR A 133 10.36 -9.13 25.80
CA THR A 133 10.17 -10.28 24.92
C THR A 133 9.26 -9.95 23.73
N LEU A 134 8.18 -9.17 23.94
CA LEU A 134 7.28 -8.72 22.86
C LEU A 134 8.01 -7.81 21.86
N ALA A 135 8.81 -6.85 22.34
CA ALA A 135 9.62 -5.98 21.47
C ALA A 135 10.62 -6.77 20.63
N ARG A 136 11.21 -7.85 21.17
CA ARG A 136 12.08 -8.75 20.40
C ARG A 136 11.32 -9.49 19.30
N TRP A 137 10.12 -9.98 19.60
CA TRP A 137 9.28 -10.65 18.60
C TRP A 137 8.77 -9.69 17.51
N ASP A 138 8.44 -8.44 17.87
CA ASP A 138 8.05 -7.42 16.88
C ASP A 138 9.24 -7.07 15.97
N LEU A 139 10.45 -6.95 16.51
CA LEU A 139 11.66 -6.66 15.72
C LEU A 139 12.09 -7.81 14.82
N MET A 140 12.03 -9.06 15.32
CA MET A 140 12.55 -10.23 14.59
C MET A 140 11.60 -10.79 13.54
N LEU A 141 10.29 -10.76 13.81
CA LEU A 141 9.30 -11.43 12.96
C LEU A 141 8.38 -10.43 12.26
N TRP A 142 7.80 -9.51 13.03
CA TRP A 142 6.77 -8.62 12.52
C TRP A 142 7.32 -7.51 11.63
N SER A 143 8.36 -6.82 12.06
CA SER A 143 8.96 -5.69 11.33
C SER A 143 9.49 -6.11 9.95
N PRO A 144 10.25 -7.23 9.80
CA PRO A 144 10.67 -7.72 8.49
C PRO A 144 9.49 -8.15 7.62
N PHE A 145 8.48 -8.81 8.20
CA PHE A 145 7.29 -9.24 7.47
C PHE A 145 6.48 -8.06 6.93
N PHE A 146 6.20 -7.05 7.76
CA PHE A 146 5.49 -5.83 7.33
C PHE A 146 6.30 -5.04 6.30
N LEU A 147 7.62 -4.99 6.45
CA LEU A 147 8.49 -4.34 5.46
C LEU A 147 8.42 -5.05 4.11
N LEU A 148 8.56 -6.38 4.10
CA LEU A 148 8.44 -7.19 2.88
C LEU A 148 7.07 -7.00 2.24
N TRP A 149 6.00 -7.07 3.03
CA TRP A 149 4.64 -6.88 2.55
C TRP A 149 4.42 -5.49 1.94
N GLY A 150 4.94 -4.44 2.58
CA GLY A 150 4.91 -3.07 2.07
C GLY A 150 5.73 -2.87 0.79
N VAL A 151 6.88 -3.53 0.67
CA VAL A 151 7.68 -3.58 -0.56
C VAL A 151 6.90 -4.24 -1.70
N CYS A 152 6.24 -5.38 -1.43
CA CYS A 152 5.39 -6.04 -2.42
C CYS A 152 4.25 -5.14 -2.91
N TRP A 153 3.58 -4.41 -2.01
CA TRP A 153 2.54 -3.44 -2.36
C TRP A 153 3.05 -2.27 -3.20
N THR A 154 4.20 -1.69 -2.82
CA THR A 154 4.79 -0.57 -3.58
C THR A 154 5.29 -1.00 -4.96
N LEU A 155 5.87 -2.20 -5.11
CA LEU A 155 6.22 -2.76 -6.42
C LEU A 155 4.98 -2.94 -7.31
N THR A 156 3.87 -3.38 -6.72
CA THR A 156 2.57 -3.51 -7.42
C THR A 156 2.05 -2.15 -7.87
N GLY A 157 2.07 -1.14 -6.99
CA GLY A 157 1.66 0.23 -7.31
C GLY A 157 2.53 0.90 -8.39
N ARG A 158 3.85 0.64 -8.39
CA ARG A 158 4.76 1.11 -9.44
C ARG A 158 4.38 0.57 -10.81
N ARG A 159 4.05 -0.73 -10.92
CA ARG A 159 3.59 -1.35 -12.17
C ARG A 159 2.29 -0.76 -12.68
N LEU A 160 1.33 -0.52 -11.79
CA LEU A 160 0.04 0.09 -12.16
C LEU A 160 0.24 1.52 -12.69
N ARG A 161 1.19 2.26 -12.11
CA ARG A 161 1.55 3.62 -12.57
C ARG A 161 2.24 3.64 -13.93
N THR A 162 3.17 2.72 -14.20
CA THR A 162 3.84 2.65 -15.51
C THR A 162 2.85 2.28 -16.61
N ALA A 163 2.00 1.28 -16.38
CA ALA A 163 1.03 0.85 -17.38
C ALA A 163 -0.01 1.93 -17.73
N ASN A 164 -0.34 2.84 -16.81
CA ASN A 164 -1.25 3.96 -17.07
C ASN A 164 -0.58 5.10 -17.86
N ARG A 165 0.76 5.22 -17.81
CA ARG A 165 1.50 6.19 -18.62
C ARG A 165 1.56 5.78 -20.08
N ASP A 166 1.77 4.50 -20.34
CA ASP A 166 1.83 3.95 -21.71
C ASP A 166 0.48 4.00 -22.43
N GLU A 167 -0.62 4.02 -21.67
CA GLU A 167 -1.99 4.05 -22.18
C GLU A 167 -2.47 5.48 -22.52
N LYS A 168 -1.79 6.53 -22.03
CA LYS A 168 -2.11 7.91 -22.38
C LYS A 168 -1.40 8.26 -23.71
N PRO A 169 -2.13 8.48 -24.82
CA PRO A 169 -1.50 8.85 -26.08
C PRO A 169 -0.71 10.15 -25.91
N PRO A 170 0.43 10.32 -26.63
CA PRO A 170 1.19 11.55 -26.60
C PRO A 170 0.28 12.72 -26.98
N SER A 171 0.35 13.81 -26.22
CA SER A 171 -0.38 15.04 -26.56
C SER A 171 -0.06 15.40 -28.01
N PRO A 172 -1.07 15.75 -28.84
CA PRO A 172 -0.80 16.14 -30.22
C PRO A 172 0.18 17.31 -30.23
N PRO A 173 1.12 17.36 -31.20
CA PRO A 173 2.07 18.47 -31.29
C PRO A 173 1.29 19.78 -31.34
N ILE A 174 1.71 20.75 -30.53
CA ILE A 174 1.18 22.12 -30.54
C ILE A 174 1.36 22.62 -31.96
N THR A 175 0.29 22.56 -32.75
CA THR A 175 0.28 23.14 -34.09
C THR A 175 0.19 24.63 -33.83
N THR A 176 1.33 25.31 -33.83
CA THR A 176 1.37 26.77 -33.83
C THR A 176 0.56 27.23 -35.03
N LYS A 177 -0.62 27.77 -34.74
CA LYS A 177 -1.54 28.37 -35.70
C LYS A 177 -0.70 29.34 -36.54
N PRO A 178 -0.66 29.24 -37.89
CA PRO A 178 0.05 30.20 -38.69
C PRO A 178 -0.55 31.58 -38.41
N THR A 179 0.27 32.48 -37.90
CA THR A 179 -0.02 33.90 -37.78
C THR A 179 -0.22 34.42 -39.20
N ASN A 180 -1.47 34.50 -39.63
CA ASN A 180 -1.86 35.26 -40.81
C ASN A 180 -1.57 36.73 -40.53
N HIS A 181 -0.35 37.18 -40.80
CA HIS A 181 -0.11 38.57 -41.13
C HIS A 181 -0.65 38.79 -42.53
N GLU A 182 -1.95 39.08 -42.59
CA GLU A 182 -2.61 39.61 -43.77
C GLU A 182 -1.95 40.96 -44.10
N ASN A 183 -1.13 40.91 -45.14
CA ASN A 183 -0.31 42.00 -45.65
C ASN A 183 -1.24 42.96 -46.41
N VAL A 184 -1.85 43.91 -45.70
CA VAL A 184 -2.59 45.01 -46.32
C VAL A 184 -1.57 45.98 -46.91
N ASN A 185 -1.44 45.99 -48.23
CA ASN A 185 -0.79 47.08 -48.96
C ASN A 185 -1.77 47.66 -49.99
N PRO A 186 -1.77 49.00 -50.20
CA PRO A 186 -2.90 49.73 -50.76
C PRO A 186 -2.93 49.69 -52.29
N THR A 187 -4.13 49.66 -52.85
CA THR A 187 -4.38 49.85 -54.28
C THR A 187 -4.19 51.32 -54.67
N PRO A 188 -3.38 51.66 -55.69
CA PRO A 188 -3.43 52.95 -56.34
C PRO A 188 -4.35 52.85 -57.56
N THR A 189 -5.45 53.59 -57.58
CA THR A 189 -6.23 53.77 -58.82
C THR A 189 -6.14 55.22 -59.27
N ARG A 190 -5.53 55.36 -60.44
CA ARG A 190 -5.36 56.57 -61.23
C ARG A 190 -6.46 56.60 -62.29
N ALA A 191 -6.98 57.81 -62.55
CA ALA A 191 -7.60 58.29 -63.79
C ALA A 191 -9.05 57.91 -64.17
N GLY A 192 -9.88 58.95 -64.28
CA GLY A 192 -10.97 59.15 -65.26
C GLY A 192 -11.27 60.66 -65.27
N LEU A 193 -10.95 61.45 -66.30
CA LEU A 193 -11.69 61.68 -67.55
C LEU A 193 -13.15 62.13 -67.33
N SER A 194 -13.33 63.44 -67.13
CA SER A 194 -14.27 64.31 -67.86
C SER A 194 -14.06 65.76 -67.44
#